data_AF-S9PPC6-F1
#
_entry.id   AF-S9PPC6-F1
#
_cell.length_a   1.000
_cell.length_b   1.000
_cell.length_c   1.000
_cell.angle_alpha   90.00
_cell.angle_beta   90.00
_cell.angle_gamma   90.00
#
_symmetry.space_group_name_H-M   'P 1'
#
loop_
_entity.id
_entity.type
_entity.pdbx_description
1 polymer ?
#
loop_
_entity_poly.entity_id
_entity_poly.type
_entity_poly.pdbx_seq_one_letter_code
_entity_poly.pdbx_strand_id
1 'polypeptide(L)'
;MNRRFLYCVLQGPSFSPARAAERTGLALVDANEPGDVPPSGRYAGKALADGSALLVLLDDDLIPGGSVLEPLRELKEALPGLRALGAAQATLSLVVAWTGDCHFSLSPGELAELSALGLPLEVSCHPAAT
;
A
#
# COMPACT_ATOMS: atom_id res chain seq x y z
N MET A 1 -2.63 -22.80 -4.14
CA MET A 1 -3.19 -21.77 -3.24
C MET A 1 -2.57 -20.46 -3.61
N ASN A 2 -3.38 -19.42 -3.80
CA ASN A 2 -2.90 -18.09 -4.14
C ASN A 2 -2.83 -17.27 -2.86
N ARG A 3 -1.70 -16.58 -2.65
CA ARG A 3 -1.47 -15.68 -1.53
C ARG A 3 -1.45 -14.26 -2.05
N ARG A 4 -2.29 -13.40 -1.47
CA ARG A 4 -2.45 -12.02 -1.90
C ARG A 4 -1.86 -11.08 -0.86
N PHE A 5 -1.21 -10.05 -1.35
CA PHE A 5 -0.70 -8.95 -0.57
C PHE A 5 -1.17 -7.66 -1.26
N LEU A 6 -2.02 -6.89 -0.60
CA LEU A 6 -2.54 -5.61 -1.09
C LEU A 6 -2.02 -4.50 -0.20
N TYR A 7 -1.43 -3.48 -0.80
CA TYR A 7 -0.96 -2.32 -0.07
C TYR A 7 -1.14 -1.04 -0.88
N CYS A 8 -1.16 0.09 -0.19
CA CYS A 8 -1.13 1.42 -0.79
C CYS A 8 0.25 2.04 -0.58
N VAL A 9 0.91 2.44 -1.67
CA VAL A 9 2.11 3.26 -1.65
C VAL A 9 1.67 4.73 -1.57
N LEU A 10 2.14 5.43 -0.54
CA LEU A 10 1.96 6.87 -0.37
C LEU A 10 3.31 7.55 -0.58
N GLN A 11 3.36 8.59 -1.40
CA GLN A 11 4.62 9.29 -1.69
C GLN A 11 4.40 10.78 -1.97
N GLY A 12 5.37 11.60 -1.60
CA GLY A 12 5.45 12.98 -2.07
C GLY A 12 6.62 13.78 -1.49
N PRO A 13 6.98 14.90 -2.12
CA PRO A 13 8.17 15.69 -1.75
C PRO A 13 8.07 16.32 -0.35
N SER A 14 6.85 16.55 0.14
CA SER A 14 6.57 17.07 1.48
C SER A 14 5.84 16.07 2.37
N PHE A 15 5.69 14.82 1.92
CA PHE A 15 5.00 13.79 2.68
C PHE A 15 5.86 13.39 3.88
N SER A 16 5.29 13.46 5.08
CA SER A 16 5.93 12.96 6.29
C SER A 16 5.14 11.77 6.84
N PRO A 17 5.60 10.54 6.64
CA PRO A 17 4.96 9.34 7.18
C PRO A 17 4.75 9.38 8.69
N ALA A 18 5.72 9.90 9.46
CA ALA A 18 5.59 9.97 10.91
C ALA A 18 4.40 10.85 11.33
N ARG A 19 4.27 12.03 10.71
CA ARG A 19 3.14 12.93 10.95
C ARG A 19 1.82 12.36 10.45
N ALA A 20 1.84 11.64 9.34
CA ALA A 20 0.67 10.96 8.81
C ALA A 20 0.15 9.88 9.76
N ALA A 21 1.03 9.03 10.28
CA ALA A 21 0.69 8.01 11.27
C ALA A 21 0.14 8.64 12.56
N GLU A 22 0.78 9.68 13.09
CA GLU A 22 0.30 10.39 14.29
C GLU A 22 -1.11 10.99 14.10
N ARG A 23 -1.38 11.56 12.92
CA ARG A 23 -2.65 12.24 12.64
C ARG A 23 -3.80 11.32 12.29
N THR A 24 -3.51 10.21 11.62
CA THR A 24 -4.53 9.30 11.10
C THR A 24 -4.71 8.05 11.96
N GLY A 25 -3.72 7.72 12.80
CA GLY A 25 -3.68 6.45 13.53
C GLY A 25 -3.33 5.24 12.65
N LEU A 26 -3.07 5.45 11.36
CA LEU A 26 -2.71 4.37 10.44
C LEU A 26 -1.31 3.82 10.72
N ALA A 27 -1.19 2.49 10.66
CA ALA A 27 0.10 1.81 10.74
C ALA A 27 0.79 1.85 9.37
N LEU A 28 1.72 2.80 9.21
CA LEU A 28 2.56 2.93 8.03
C LEU A 28 3.86 2.16 8.22
N VAL A 29 4.22 1.34 7.23
CA VAL A 29 5.46 0.53 7.21
C VAL A 29 6.36 0.97 6.07
N ASP A 30 7.63 0.55 6.12
CA ASP A 30 8.68 0.98 5.18
C ASP A 30 8.70 2.51 4.98
N ALA A 31 8.47 3.22 6.10
CA ALA A 31 8.37 4.66 6.14
C ALA A 31 9.75 5.30 5.98
N ASN A 32 9.83 6.28 5.09
CA ASN A 32 11.00 7.10 4.86
C ASN A 32 10.57 8.57 4.82
N GLU A 33 11.29 9.43 5.52
CA GLU A 33 11.11 10.87 5.46
C GLU A 33 11.86 11.46 4.24
N PRO A 34 11.42 12.61 3.71
CA PRO A 34 12.20 13.33 2.71
C PRO A 34 13.61 13.63 3.23
N GLY A 35 14.63 13.27 2.46
CA GLY A 35 16.03 13.42 2.83
C GLY A 35 16.67 12.21 3.52
N ASP A 36 15.88 11.19 3.90
CA ASP A 36 16.43 9.96 4.48
C ASP A 36 17.38 9.25 3.51
N VAL A 37 18.39 8.59 4.06
CA VAL A 37 19.38 7.82 3.29
C VAL A 37 19.20 6.34 3.62
N PRO A 38 18.48 5.57 2.76
CA PRO A 38 18.25 4.17 3.03
C PRO A 38 19.56 3.37 2.99
N PRO A 39 19.71 2.36 3.87
CA PRO A 39 20.92 1.54 3.94
C PRO A 39 21.06 0.56 2.77
N SER A 40 19.99 0.30 2.03
CA SER A 40 19.93 -0.72 0.98
C SER A 40 18.91 -0.39 -0.11
N GLY A 41 18.93 -1.16 -1.21
CA GLY A 41 18.00 -1.02 -2.32
C GLY A 41 18.48 -0.08 -3.43
N ARG A 42 17.59 0.29 -4.35
CA ARG A 42 17.91 1.10 -5.55
C ARG A 42 18.50 2.47 -5.20
N TYR A 43 18.12 3.02 -4.06
CA TYR A 43 18.54 4.34 -3.58
C TYR A 43 19.54 4.28 -2.43
N ALA A 44 20.17 3.13 -2.18
CA ALA A 44 21.15 2.98 -1.12
C ALA A 44 22.23 4.07 -1.18
N GLY A 45 22.48 4.72 -0.04
CA GLY A 45 23.49 5.77 0.07
C GLY A 45 23.14 7.11 -0.60
N LYS A 46 21.90 7.29 -1.08
CA LYS A 46 21.40 8.56 -1.63
C LYS A 46 20.24 9.08 -0.81
N ALA A 47 20.23 10.39 -0.54
CA ALA A 47 19.09 11.04 0.09
C ALA A 47 17.85 10.91 -0.81
N LEU A 48 16.72 10.52 -0.22
CA LEU A 48 15.44 10.42 -0.90
C LEU A 48 14.88 11.81 -1.16
N ALA A 49 14.39 12.04 -2.38
CA ALA A 49 13.76 13.31 -2.74
C ALA A 49 12.35 13.44 -2.12
N ASP A 50 11.68 12.32 -1.94
CA ASP A 50 10.31 12.25 -1.45
C ASP A 50 10.25 11.45 -0.15
N GLY A 51 9.30 11.78 0.71
CA GLY A 51 8.87 10.89 1.76
C GLY A 51 7.95 9.83 1.18
N SER A 52 7.99 8.63 1.74
CA SER A 52 7.22 7.49 1.26
C SER A 52 6.87 6.53 2.37
N ALA A 53 5.73 5.86 2.28
CA ALA A 53 5.40 4.74 3.15
C ALA A 53 4.41 3.79 2.48
N LEU A 54 4.30 2.59 3.04
CA LEU A 54 3.32 1.58 2.66
C LEU A 54 2.23 1.48 3.73
N LEU A 55 0.98 1.41 3.30
CA LEU A 55 -0.14 0.98 4.13
C LEU A 55 -0.58 -0.41 3.68
N VAL A 56 -0.40 -1.42 4.53
CA VAL A 56 -0.83 -2.79 4.25
C VAL A 56 -2.33 -2.90 4.45
N LEU A 57 -3.05 -3.35 3.41
CA LEU A 57 -4.51 -3.52 3.40
C LEU A 57 -4.91 -4.99 3.44
N LEU A 58 -4.04 -5.88 2.93
CA LEU A 58 -4.19 -7.32 2.98
C LEU A 58 -2.82 -7.97 3.03
N ASP A 59 -2.69 -8.98 3.88
CA ASP A 59 -1.60 -9.93 3.83
C ASP A 59 -2.14 -11.32 4.17
N ASP A 60 -2.34 -12.15 3.15
CA ASP A 60 -2.84 -13.52 3.32
C ASP A 60 -1.83 -14.42 4.05
N ASP A 61 -0.53 -14.07 4.16
CA ASP A 61 0.44 -14.82 4.97
C ASP A 61 0.23 -14.53 6.47
N LEU A 62 -0.20 -13.31 6.83
CA LEU A 62 -0.51 -12.94 8.22
C LEU A 62 -1.94 -13.31 8.64
N ILE A 63 -2.92 -13.03 7.77
CA ILE A 63 -4.34 -13.27 8.03
C ILE A 63 -4.94 -13.99 6.80
N PRO A 64 -4.83 -15.33 6.75
CA PRO A 64 -5.35 -16.10 5.62
C PRO A 64 -6.86 -15.89 5.43
N GLY A 65 -7.25 -15.46 4.23
CA GLY A 65 -8.66 -15.23 3.90
C GLY A 65 -9.25 -13.94 4.48
N GLY A 66 -8.39 -13.00 4.91
CA GLY A 66 -8.80 -11.67 5.34
C GLY A 66 -9.62 -10.92 4.27
N SER A 67 -10.56 -10.09 4.73
CA SER A 67 -11.33 -9.17 3.89
C SER A 67 -10.61 -7.83 3.81
N VAL A 68 -10.57 -7.24 2.62
CA VAL A 68 -9.96 -5.92 2.39
C VAL A 68 -10.94 -4.77 2.56
N LEU A 69 -12.23 -5.06 2.79
CA LEU A 69 -13.29 -4.04 2.79
C LEU A 69 -13.07 -2.95 3.85
N GLU A 70 -12.85 -3.33 5.11
CA GLU A 70 -12.64 -2.34 6.19
C GLU A 70 -11.34 -1.56 5.99
N PRO A 71 -10.17 -2.18 5.69
CA PRO A 71 -8.96 -1.43 5.35
C PRO A 71 -9.14 -0.44 4.19
N LEU A 72 -9.90 -0.79 3.15
CA LEU A 72 -10.20 0.12 2.04
C LEU A 72 -11.07 1.31 2.48
N ARG A 73 -12.01 1.09 3.39
CA ARG A 73 -12.85 2.16 3.96
C ARG A 73 -12.04 3.11 4.84
N GLU A 74 -11.19 2.57 5.70
CA GLU A 74 -10.27 3.36 6.53
C GLU A 74 -9.33 4.21 5.66
N LEU A 75 -8.74 3.61 4.62
CA LEU A 75 -7.93 4.35 3.66
C LEU A 75 -8.74 5.46 2.97
N LYS A 76 -9.97 5.18 2.54
CA LYS A 76 -10.83 6.16 1.88
C LYS A 76 -11.10 7.37 2.77
N GLU A 77 -11.35 7.16 4.06
CA GLU A 77 -11.55 8.23 5.04
C GLU A 77 -10.27 9.02 5.31
N ALA A 78 -9.13 8.34 5.40
CA ALA A 78 -7.84 8.98 5.69
C ALA A 78 -7.22 9.71 4.49
N LEU A 79 -7.53 9.29 3.26
CA LEU A 79 -6.86 9.74 2.03
C LEU A 79 -6.84 11.28 1.86
N PRO A 80 -7.92 12.04 2.11
CA PRO A 80 -7.85 13.50 2.05
C PRO A 80 -6.84 14.10 3.04
N GLY A 81 -6.78 13.55 4.26
CA GLY A 81 -5.83 13.96 5.29
C GLY A 81 -4.38 13.62 4.90
N LEU A 82 -4.16 12.42 4.37
CA LEU A 82 -2.85 11.99 3.85
C LEU A 82 -2.36 12.91 2.73
N ARG A 83 -3.24 13.29 1.79
CA ARG A 83 -2.92 14.26 0.73
C ARG A 83 -2.57 15.64 1.28
N ALA A 84 -3.33 16.13 2.25
CA ALA A 84 -3.04 17.40 2.94
C ALA A 84 -1.70 17.38 3.69
N LEU A 85 -1.23 16.20 4.10
CA LEU A 85 0.06 15.96 4.73
C LEU A 85 1.19 15.69 3.73
N GLY A 86 0.96 15.90 2.43
CA GLY A 86 1.99 15.88 1.41
C GLY A 86 2.06 14.61 0.56
N ALA A 87 1.20 13.61 0.79
CA ALA A 87 1.10 12.43 -0.07
C ALA A 87 0.51 12.80 -1.43
N ALA A 88 1.35 13.34 -2.32
CA ALA A 88 0.97 13.79 -3.64
C ALA A 88 0.60 12.62 -4.58
N GLN A 89 1.17 11.45 -4.32
CA GLN A 89 0.91 10.22 -5.05
C GLN A 89 0.40 9.14 -4.09
N ALA A 90 -0.60 8.40 -4.54
CA ALA A 90 -1.13 7.22 -3.87
C ALA A 90 -1.43 6.16 -4.93
N THR A 91 -0.94 4.94 -4.76
CA THR A 91 -1.13 3.84 -5.72
C THR A 91 -1.39 2.55 -4.96
N LEU A 92 -2.37 1.77 -5.39
CA LEU A 92 -2.65 0.45 -4.85
C LEU A 92 -1.86 -0.59 -5.64
N SER A 93 -1.23 -1.52 -4.94
CA SER A 93 -0.51 -2.64 -5.54
C SER A 93 -1.03 -3.94 -4.95
N LEU A 94 -1.59 -4.80 -5.80
CA LEU A 94 -2.00 -6.16 -5.47
C LEU A 94 -0.95 -7.13 -6.01
N VAL A 95 -0.21 -7.75 -5.11
CA VAL A 95 0.76 -8.77 -5.40
C VAL A 95 0.14 -10.14 -5.11
N VAL A 96 0.19 -11.04 -6.09
CA VAL A 96 -0.38 -12.39 -5.99
C VAL A 96 0.71 -13.43 -6.23
N ALA A 97 1.08 -14.16 -5.18
CA ALA A 97 1.94 -15.34 -5.28
C ALA A 97 1.06 -16.57 -5.53
N TRP A 98 1.29 -17.30 -6.64
CA TRP A 98 0.42 -18.40 -7.06
C TRP A 98 1.15 -19.75 -7.16
N THR A 99 0.40 -20.84 -6.99
CA THR A 99 0.85 -22.20 -7.35
C THR A 99 -0.14 -22.78 -8.37
N GLY A 100 0.30 -23.06 -9.59
CA GLY A 100 -0.58 -23.44 -10.70
C GLY A 100 -1.07 -22.22 -11.49
N ASP A 101 -2.31 -21.79 -11.26
CA ASP A 101 -2.92 -20.68 -11.99
C ASP A 101 -3.06 -19.41 -11.12
N CYS A 102 -2.71 -18.24 -11.67
CA CYS A 102 -3.03 -16.94 -11.04
C CYS A 102 -4.51 -16.59 -11.28
N HIS A 103 -5.41 -17.31 -10.62
CA HIS A 103 -6.84 -17.00 -10.61
C HIS A 103 -7.28 -16.54 -9.22
N PHE A 104 -7.90 -15.36 -9.17
CA PHE A 104 -8.55 -14.81 -7.99
C PHE A 104 -9.74 -13.95 -8.43
N SER A 105 -10.67 -13.75 -7.52
CA SER A 105 -11.82 -12.87 -7.72
C SER A 105 -11.87 -11.82 -6.63
N LEU A 106 -12.30 -10.61 -7.00
CA LEU A 106 -12.73 -9.59 -6.06
C LEU A 106 -14.25 -9.58 -6.05
N SER A 107 -14.84 -9.50 -4.87
CA SER A 107 -16.29 -9.33 -4.72
C SER A 107 -16.74 -7.98 -5.28
N PRO A 108 -18.02 -7.83 -5.66
CA PRO A 108 -18.57 -6.55 -6.10
C PRO A 108 -18.37 -5.41 -5.08
N GLY A 109 -18.40 -5.73 -3.78
CA GLY A 109 -18.16 -4.76 -2.71
C GLY A 109 -16.71 -4.26 -2.70
N GLU A 110 -15.73 -5.17 -2.84
CA GLU A 110 -14.31 -4.79 -2.91
C GLU A 110 -14.02 -3.95 -4.16
N LEU A 111 -14.58 -4.33 -5.30
CA LEU A 111 -14.47 -3.55 -6.53
C LEU A 111 -15.07 -2.15 -6.39
N ALA A 112 -16.21 -2.02 -5.69
CA ALA A 112 -16.84 -0.73 -5.44
C ALA A 112 -15.97 0.18 -4.56
N GLU A 113 -15.41 -0.35 -3.47
CA GLU A 113 -14.53 0.43 -2.58
C GLU A 113 -13.22 0.82 -3.30
N LEU A 114 -12.60 -0.11 -4.04
CA LEU A 114 -11.41 0.19 -4.86
C LEU A 114 -11.69 1.29 -5.89
N SER A 115 -12.83 1.22 -6.58
CA SER A 115 -13.22 2.25 -7.53
C SER A 115 -13.49 3.60 -6.86
N ALA A 116 -14.09 3.59 -5.67
CA ALA A 116 -14.43 4.82 -4.94
C ALA A 116 -13.20 5.58 -4.43
N LEU A 117 -12.08 4.89 -4.19
CA LEU A 117 -10.81 5.53 -3.83
C LEU A 117 -10.26 6.42 -4.95
N GLY A 118 -10.60 6.16 -6.21
CA GLY A 118 -10.08 6.89 -7.36
C GLY A 118 -8.56 6.80 -7.49
N LEU A 119 -7.98 5.68 -7.04
CA LEU A 119 -6.55 5.39 -7.12
C LEU A 119 -6.26 4.35 -8.22
N PRO A 120 -5.10 4.42 -8.87
CA PRO A 120 -4.66 3.33 -9.75
C PRO A 120 -4.44 2.05 -8.93
N LEU A 121 -4.85 0.92 -9.51
CA LEU A 121 -4.56 -0.41 -8.99
C LEU A 121 -3.61 -1.12 -9.96
N GLU A 122 -2.43 -1.46 -9.46
CA GLU A 122 -1.47 -2.31 -10.14
C GLU A 122 -1.61 -3.74 -9.66
N VAL A 123 -1.58 -4.71 -10.58
CA VAL A 123 -1.68 -6.14 -10.24
C VAL A 123 -0.43 -6.84 -10.76
N SER A 124 0.26 -7.55 -9.87
CA SER A 124 1.44 -8.34 -10.20
C SER A 124 1.25 -9.79 -9.74
N CYS A 125 1.28 -10.73 -10.68
CA CYS A 125 1.24 -12.16 -10.41
C CYS A 125 2.65 -12.75 -10.54
N HIS A 126 3.09 -13.55 -9.58
CA HIS A 126 4.36 -14.27 -9.65
C HIS A 126 4.22 -15.70 -9.09
N PRO A 127 5.00 -16.67 -9.60
CA PRO A 127 5.04 -18.01 -9.02
C PRO A 127 5.45 -17.92 -7.55
N ALA A 128 4.76 -18.65 -6.67
CA ALA A 128 5.18 -18.81 -5.30
C ALA A 128 6.55 -19.52 -5.26
N ALA A 129 7.50 -18.98 -4.48
CA ALA A 129 8.77 -19.65 -4.24
C ALA A 129 8.49 -21.03 -3.61
N THR A 130 9.07 -22.07 -4.22
CA THR A 130 9.04 -23.46 -3.74
C THR A 130 9.95 -23.67 -2.54
#